data_AF-A0A954VLN4-F1
#
_entry.id   AF-A0A954VLN4-F1
#
_cell.length_a   1.000
_cell.length_b   1.000
_cell.length_c   1.000
_cell.angle_alpha   90.00
_cell.angle_beta   90.00
_cell.angle_gamma   90.00
#
_symmetry.space_group_name_H-M   'P 1'
#
loop_
_entity.id
_entity.type
_entity.pdbx_description
1 polymer ?
#
loop_
_entity_poly.entity_id
_entity_poly.type
_entity_poly.pdbx_seq_one_letter_code
_entity_poly.pdbx_strand_id
1 'polypeptide(L)'
;MGVLSGGAGRIRHGAIEFYGGFVAWFVRHLPTGRSTAGITLGHCILGQTSEGLVSVDKHERIHVRQFELWGPFMGPVYLLASAWLWIRGKDAYLENPFEVEAYRDADL
;
A
#
# COMPACT_ATOMS: atom_id res chain seq x y z
N MET A 1 3.94 -4.29 -22.41
CA MET A 1 4.51 -2.98 -22.02
C MET A 1 5.23 -2.98 -20.66
N GLY A 2 5.04 -3.94 -19.73
CA GLY A 2 5.72 -3.91 -18.42
C GLY A 2 7.21 -4.33 -18.41
N VAL A 3 7.56 -5.38 -19.17
CA VAL A 3 8.91 -5.99 -19.14
C VAL A 3 9.99 -5.12 -19.80
N LEU A 4 9.61 -4.19 -20.69
CA LEU A 4 10.57 -3.32 -21.40
C LEU A 4 11.07 -2.13 -20.54
N SER A 5 10.55 -1.96 -19.33
CA SER A 5 10.93 -0.86 -18.42
C SER A 5 11.84 -1.29 -17.27
N GLY A 6 12.20 -2.58 -17.16
CA GLY A 6 12.96 -3.12 -16.02
C GLY A 6 12.11 -3.40 -14.76
N GLY A 7 10.79 -3.53 -14.93
CA GLY A 7 9.87 -3.96 -13.87
C GLY A 7 9.68 -5.48 -13.84
N ALA A 8 9.43 -6.02 -12.65
CA ALA A 8 9.14 -7.42 -12.40
C ALA A 8 7.85 -7.57 -11.60
N GLY A 9 7.22 -8.75 -11.70
CA GLY A 9 6.05 -9.11 -10.92
C GLY A 9 6.18 -10.52 -10.37
N ARG A 10 5.64 -10.74 -9.18
CA ARG A 10 5.59 -12.06 -8.53
C ARG A 10 4.27 -12.25 -7.80
N ILE A 11 3.81 -13.49 -7.70
CA ILE A 11 2.65 -13.85 -6.89
C ILE A 11 3.16 -14.38 -5.56
N ARG A 12 2.66 -13.84 -4.46
CA ARG A 12 3.08 -14.25 -3.12
C ARG A 12 1.88 -14.24 -2.18
N HIS A 13 1.58 -15.41 -1.60
CA HIS A 13 0.57 -15.56 -0.54
C HIS A 13 -0.78 -14.86 -0.88
N GLY A 14 -1.31 -15.10 -2.08
CA GLY A 14 -2.63 -14.60 -2.50
C GLY A 14 -2.67 -13.19 -3.11
N ALA A 15 -1.55 -12.45 -3.13
CA ALA A 15 -1.45 -11.14 -3.78
C ALA A 15 -0.42 -11.15 -4.92
N ILE A 16 -0.60 -10.25 -5.88
CA ILE A 16 0.33 -10.00 -6.98
C ILE A 16 1.17 -8.76 -6.65
N GLU A 17 2.45 -8.97 -6.46
CA GLU A 17 3.42 -7.91 -6.19
C GLU A 17 4.07 -7.45 -7.51
N PHE A 18 4.09 -6.16 -7.78
CA PHE A 18 4.81 -5.55 -8.90
C PHE A 18 5.82 -4.54 -8.39
N TYR A 19 7.02 -4.52 -8.97
CA TYR A 19 8.08 -3.61 -8.58
C TYR A 19 9.03 -3.26 -9.73
N GLY A 20 9.77 -2.16 -9.58
CA GLY A 20 10.74 -1.71 -10.58
C GLY A 20 10.10 -1.06 -11.82
N GLY A 21 10.96 -0.55 -12.70
CA GLY A 21 10.54 0.08 -13.96
C GLY A 21 9.44 1.14 -13.82
N PHE A 22 8.40 1.02 -14.64
CA PHE A 22 7.25 1.93 -14.63
C PHE A 22 6.49 1.95 -13.29
N VAL A 23 6.45 0.82 -12.56
CA VAL A 23 5.78 0.75 -11.26
C VAL A 23 6.52 1.60 -10.22
N ALA A 24 7.85 1.50 -10.19
CA ALA A 24 8.66 2.36 -9.33
C ALA A 24 8.53 3.84 -9.69
N TRP A 25 8.47 4.17 -10.98
CA TRP A 25 8.20 5.54 -11.43
C TRP A 25 6.82 6.01 -10.94
N PHE A 26 5.77 5.22 -11.11
CA PHE A 26 4.42 5.56 -10.69
C PHE A 26 4.32 5.79 -9.18
N VAL A 27 4.82 4.84 -8.38
CA VAL A 27 4.82 4.94 -6.91
C VAL A 27 5.55 6.21 -6.47
N ARG A 28 6.69 6.56 -7.07
CA ARG A 28 7.45 7.78 -6.75
C ARG A 28 6.72 9.09 -7.02
N HIS A 29 5.76 9.10 -7.95
CA HIS A 29 4.99 10.31 -8.30
C HIS A 29 3.72 10.48 -7.47
N LEU A 30 3.42 9.55 -6.56
CA LEU A 30 2.35 9.73 -5.58
C LEU A 30 2.74 10.80 -4.53
N PRO A 31 1.77 11.47 -3.88
CA PRO A 31 2.04 12.53 -2.89
C PRO A 31 2.99 12.11 -1.76
N THR A 32 2.99 10.84 -1.36
CA THR A 32 3.87 10.23 -0.35
C THR A 32 4.96 9.33 -0.96
N GLY A 33 5.03 9.28 -2.29
CA GLY A 33 5.69 8.24 -3.08
C GLY A 33 7.19 8.04 -2.86
N ARG A 34 7.91 9.06 -2.41
CA ARG A 34 9.34 8.94 -2.06
C ARG A 34 9.59 8.10 -0.81
N SER A 35 8.64 8.12 0.14
CA SER A 35 8.71 7.36 1.40
C SER A 35 7.90 6.07 1.36
N THR A 36 7.12 5.85 0.30
CA THR A 36 6.27 4.68 0.11
C THR A 36 7.07 3.48 -0.40
N ALA A 37 7.28 2.47 0.45
CA ALA A 37 7.96 1.23 0.06
C ALA A 37 7.03 0.28 -0.74
N GLY A 38 5.73 0.30 -0.41
CA GLY A 38 4.66 -0.45 -1.07
C GLY A 38 3.33 0.29 -1.01
N ILE A 39 2.42 -0.03 -1.94
CA ILE A 39 1.01 0.37 -1.87
C ILE A 39 0.14 -0.79 -2.32
N THR A 40 -0.84 -1.14 -1.49
CA THR A 40 -1.83 -2.18 -1.81
C THR A 40 -3.06 -1.58 -2.48
N LEU A 41 -3.40 -2.15 -3.64
CA LEU A 41 -4.59 -1.88 -4.43
C LEU A 41 -5.34 -3.21 -4.61
N GLY A 42 -6.16 -3.53 -3.62
CA GLY A 42 -6.84 -4.81 -3.55
C GLY A 42 -5.88 -5.97 -3.39
N HIS A 43 -5.80 -6.85 -4.40
CA HIS A 43 -4.85 -7.97 -4.42
C HIS A 43 -3.55 -7.63 -5.16
N CYS A 44 -3.36 -6.38 -5.59
CA CYS A 44 -2.15 -5.92 -6.26
C CYS A 44 -1.33 -5.05 -5.31
N ILE A 45 -0.07 -5.42 -5.06
CA ILE A 45 0.87 -4.64 -4.25
C ILE A 45 1.91 -4.03 -5.18
N LEU A 46 2.02 -2.70 -5.20
CA LEU A 46 2.98 -1.98 -6.04
C LEU A 46 4.12 -1.44 -5.18
N GLY A 47 5.35 -1.79 -5.50
CA GLY A 47 6.53 -1.34 -4.78
C GLY A 47 7.56 -0.66 -5.66
N GLN A 48 8.47 0.09 -5.04
CA GLN A 48 9.60 0.68 -5.75
C GLN A 48 10.71 -0.36 -6.05
N THR A 49 11.03 -1.19 -5.07
CA THR A 49 12.09 -2.22 -5.16
C THR A 49 11.63 -3.53 -4.54
N SER A 50 12.36 -4.62 -4.85
CA SER A 50 12.03 -5.94 -4.32
C SER A 50 12.28 -6.04 -2.82
N GLU A 51 13.35 -5.38 -2.36
CA GLU A 51 13.78 -5.34 -0.96
C GLU A 51 12.80 -4.52 -0.12
N GLY A 52 12.32 -3.40 -0.68
CA GLY A 52 11.27 -2.58 -0.07
C GLY A 52 10.01 -3.39 0.17
N LEU A 53 9.52 -4.11 -0.85
CA LEU A 53 8.36 -4.98 -0.71
C LEU A 53 8.57 -6.09 0.32
N VAL A 54 9.77 -6.68 0.41
CA VAL A 54 10.06 -7.66 1.46
C VAL A 54 9.98 -7.03 2.85
N SER A 55 10.46 -5.79 3.02
CA SER A 55 10.44 -5.10 4.32
C SER A 55 9.03 -4.72 4.79
N VAL A 56 8.11 -4.40 3.87
CA VAL A 56 6.72 -4.03 4.21
C VAL A 56 5.72 -5.15 3.95
N ASP A 57 6.19 -6.36 3.63
CA ASP A 57 5.34 -7.49 3.22
C ASP A 57 4.20 -7.76 4.22
N LYS A 58 4.49 -7.79 5.52
CA LYS A 58 3.48 -7.98 6.57
C LYS A 58 2.44 -6.86 6.61
N HIS A 59 2.87 -5.61 6.44
CA HIS A 59 2.01 -4.43 6.48
C HIS A 59 1.05 -4.40 5.28
N GLU A 60 1.57 -4.58 4.05
CA GLU A 60 0.75 -4.61 2.83
C GLU A 60 -0.28 -5.74 2.84
N ARG A 61 0.02 -6.87 3.48
CA ARG A 61 -0.91 -7.98 3.64
C ARG A 61 -2.12 -7.65 4.49
N ILE A 62 -1.96 -6.80 5.48
CA ILE A 62 -3.08 -6.37 6.31
C ILE A 62 -4.00 -5.50 5.45
N HIS A 63 -3.47 -4.68 4.56
CA HIS A 63 -4.28 -3.96 3.57
C HIS A 63 -4.98 -4.89 2.58
N VAL A 64 -4.36 -5.99 2.13
CA VAL A 64 -5.04 -7.00 1.30
C VAL A 64 -6.23 -7.59 2.07
N ARG A 65 -6.04 -7.97 3.33
CA ARG A 65 -7.11 -8.51 4.18
C ARG A 65 -8.21 -7.49 4.47
N GLN A 66 -7.85 -6.23 4.72
CA GLN A 66 -8.81 -5.14 4.86
C GLN A 66 -9.62 -4.97 3.57
N PHE A 67 -8.99 -5.08 2.40
CA PHE A 67 -9.70 -5.06 1.13
C PHE A 67 -10.59 -6.29 0.94
N GLU A 68 -10.21 -7.48 1.41
CA GLU A 68 -11.09 -8.64 1.37
C GLU A 68 -12.35 -8.47 2.22
N LEU A 69 -12.26 -7.70 3.31
CA LEU A 69 -13.40 -7.39 4.19
C LEU A 69 -14.28 -6.26 3.67
N TRP A 70 -13.66 -5.18 3.18
CA TRP A 70 -14.36 -3.96 2.76
C TRP A 70 -14.62 -3.88 1.24
N GLY A 71 -13.90 -4.68 0.46
CA GLY A 71 -13.91 -4.64 -0.99
C GLY A 71 -13.54 -3.24 -1.53
N PRO A 72 -14.15 -2.82 -2.64
CA PRO A 72 -13.96 -1.50 -3.23
C PRO A 72 -14.27 -0.32 -2.29
N PHE A 73 -15.01 -0.54 -1.19
CA PHE A 73 -15.30 0.51 -0.21
C PHE A 73 -14.11 0.86 0.67
N MET A 74 -13.06 0.04 0.71
CA MET A 74 -11.85 0.33 1.50
C MET A 74 -11.27 1.71 1.15
N GLY A 75 -11.11 2.02 -0.14
CA GLY A 75 -10.55 3.30 -0.58
C GLY A 75 -11.37 4.50 -0.12
N PRO A 76 -12.69 4.56 -0.42
CA PRO A 76 -13.56 5.62 0.07
C PRO A 76 -13.56 5.76 1.59
N VAL A 77 -13.62 4.66 2.35
CA VAL A 77 -13.65 4.71 3.83
C VAL A 77 -12.30 5.18 4.38
N TYR A 78 -11.18 4.75 3.79
CA TYR A 78 -9.85 5.23 4.13
C TYR A 78 -9.75 6.75 3.93
N LEU A 79 -10.17 7.26 2.76
CA LEU A 79 -10.13 8.69 2.45
C LEU A 79 -11.03 9.52 3.38
N LEU A 80 -12.22 9.00 3.72
CA LEU A 80 -13.13 9.66 4.67
C LEU A 80 -12.52 9.72 6.08
N ALA A 81 -11.89 8.64 6.54
CA ALA A 81 -11.19 8.63 7.82
C ALA A 81 -10.02 9.62 7.84
N SER A 82 -9.19 9.62 6.80
CA SER A 82 -8.09 10.59 6.63
C SER A 82 -8.60 12.04 6.59
N ALA A 83 -9.68 12.33 5.85
CA ALA A 83 -10.26 13.67 5.78
C ALA A 83 -10.82 14.11 7.13
N TRP A 84 -11.50 13.22 7.86
CA TRP A 84 -12.01 13.50 9.20
C TRP A 84 -10.88 13.83 10.19
N LEU A 85 -9.80 13.05 10.18
CA LEU A 85 -8.61 13.30 11.01
C LEU A 85 -7.97 14.64 10.65
N TRP A 86 -7.81 14.91 9.35
CA TRP A 86 -7.24 16.17 8.89
C TRP A 86 -8.05 17.39 9.34
N ILE A 87 -9.38 17.35 9.23
CA ILE A 87 -10.28 18.42 9.71
C ILE A 87 -10.15 18.63 11.23
N ARG A 88 -9.76 17.59 11.97
CA ARG A 88 -9.52 17.64 13.42
C ARG A 88 -8.09 18.08 13.78
N GLY A 89 -7.25 18.41 12.80
CA GLY A 89 -5.85 18.78 13.01
C GLY A 89 -4.94 17.60 13.40
N LYS A 90 -5.37 16.38 13.11
CA LYS A 90 -4.65 15.13 13.37
C LYS A 90 -3.87 14.68 12.14
N ASP A 91 -2.94 13.74 12.32
CA ASP A 91 -2.21 13.15 11.20
C ASP A 91 -3.13 12.23 10.40
N ALA A 92 -3.42 12.62 9.15
CA ALA A 92 -4.35 11.92 8.27
C ALA A 92 -3.89 10.51 7.86
N TYR A 93 -2.60 10.20 8.04
CA TYR A 93 -1.98 8.93 7.69
C TYR A 93 -1.66 8.12 8.97
N LEU A 94 -0.82 8.66 9.85
CA LEU A 94 -0.34 7.92 11.04
C LEU A 94 -1.45 7.59 12.04
N GLU A 95 -2.50 8.41 12.11
CA GLU A 95 -3.64 8.16 12.99
C GLU A 95 -4.82 7.49 12.26
N ASN A 96 -4.67 7.15 10.97
CA ASN A 96 -5.71 6.46 10.23
C ASN A 96 -5.90 5.04 10.82
N PRO A 97 -7.13 4.64 11.21
CA PRO A 97 -7.40 3.32 11.79
C PRO A 97 -6.88 2.15 10.94
N PHE A 98 -6.92 2.28 9.61
CA PHE A 98 -6.41 1.24 8.70
C PHE A 98 -4.88 1.08 8.81
N GLU A 99 -4.15 2.19 8.91
CA GLU A 99 -2.70 2.22 9.08
C GLU A 99 -2.32 1.74 10.49
N VAL A 100 -3.02 2.20 11.52
CA VAL A 100 -2.80 1.79 12.91
C VAL A 100 -2.98 0.28 13.08
N GLU A 101 -4.04 -0.29 12.49
CA GLU A 101 -4.23 -1.74 12.45
C GLU A 101 -3.10 -2.44 11.67
N ALA A 102 -2.71 -1.89 10.52
CA ALA A 102 -1.65 -2.45 9.69
C ALA A 102 -0.28 -2.46 10.38
N TYR A 103 0.09 -1.42 11.12
CA TYR A 103 1.32 -1.42 11.91
C TYR A 103 1.22 -2.37 13.11
N ARG A 104 0.13 -2.31 13.87
CA ARG A 104 -0.07 -3.16 15.06
C ARG A 104 0.01 -4.64 14.73
N ASP A 105 -0.64 -5.08 13.67
CA ASP A 105 -0.74 -6.49 13.32
C ASP A 105 0.47 -6.97 12.49
N ALA A 106 1.28 -6.05 11.92
CA ALA A 106 2.52 -6.39 11.21
C ALA A 106 3.70 -6.66 12.16
N ASP A 107 3.68 -6.08 13.36
CA ASP A 107 4.70 -6.29 14.38
C ASP A 107 4.52 -7.60 15.18
N LEU A 108 3.42 -8.33 14.95
CA LEU A 108 3.16 -9.68 15.47
C LEU A 108 3.77 -10.78 14.59
#